data_AF-A0A1W1XT98-F1
#
_entry.id   AF-A0A1W1XT98-F1
#
_cell.length_a   1.000
_cell.length_b   1.000
_cell.length_c   1.000
_cell.angle_alpha   90.00
_cell.angle_beta   90.00
_cell.angle_gamma   90.00
#
_symmetry.space_group_name_H-M   'P 1'
#
loop_
_entity.id
_entity.type
_entity.pdbx_description
1 polymer ?
#
loop_
_entity_poly.entity_id
_entity_poly.type
_entity_poly.pdbx_seq_one_letter_code
_entity_poly.pdbx_strand_id
1 'polypeptide(L)'
;MLSRTGHRSARTALYMPALVALRHNPALQAFGERLRANGLAPKAVVGAAMRKLAHLIFGVVRSGMPFDAQMAMPKLDVQDGI
;
A
#
# COMPACT_ATOMS: atom_id res chain seq x y z
N MET A 1 -6.65 11.17 3.92
CA MET A 1 -7.01 10.77 2.53
C MET A 1 -5.83 11.08 1.61
N LEU A 2 -5.29 10.08 0.89
CA LEU A 2 -4.12 10.25 0.01
C LEU A 2 -4.59 10.65 -1.41
N SER A 3 -5.27 11.79 -1.52
CA SER A 3 -5.75 12.33 -2.80
C SER A 3 -4.74 13.35 -3.36
N ARG A 4 -4.98 13.87 -4.58
CA ARG A 4 -4.21 15.01 -5.14
C ARG A 4 -4.22 16.23 -4.20
N THR A 5 -5.29 16.39 -3.43
CA THR A 5 -5.50 17.44 -2.42
C THR A 5 -5.07 17.03 -1.00
N GLY A 6 -4.51 15.82 -0.83
CA GLY A 6 -4.05 15.32 0.47
C GLY A 6 -2.77 16.00 0.98
N HIS A 7 -2.40 15.71 2.24
CA HIS A 7 -1.25 16.30 2.91
C HIS A 7 0.05 16.07 2.11
N ARG A 8 0.65 17.14 1.57
CA ARG A 8 1.84 17.07 0.69
C ARG A 8 3.01 16.35 1.35
N SER A 9 3.29 16.68 2.62
CA SER A 9 4.36 16.05 3.40
C SER A 9 4.20 14.53 3.49
N ALA A 10 3.00 14.05 3.85
CA ALA A 10 2.72 12.62 3.93
C ALA A 10 2.88 11.91 2.59
N ARG A 11 2.49 12.55 1.48
CA ARG A 11 2.70 12.00 0.14
C ARG A 11 4.19 11.87 -0.20
N THR A 12 4.99 12.89 0.09
CA THR A 12 6.44 12.84 -0.15
C THR A 12 7.10 11.77 0.72
N ALA A 13 6.74 11.72 2.00
CA ALA A 13 7.29 10.75 2.95
C ALA A 13 6.96 9.30 2.58
N LEU A 14 5.76 9.03 2.04
CA LEU A 14 5.29 7.68 1.73
C LEU A 14 5.63 7.22 0.30
N TYR A 15 6.08 8.11 -0.59
CA TYR A 15 6.32 7.75 -1.99
C TYR A 15 7.48 6.76 -2.15
N MET A 16 8.65 7.07 -1.57
CA MET A 16 9.81 6.17 -1.61
C MET A 16 9.56 4.85 -0.85
N PRO A 17 8.99 4.86 0.37
CA PRO A 17 8.60 3.63 1.05
C PRO A 17 7.64 2.76 0.23
N ALA A 18 6.66 3.35 -0.45
CA ALA A 18 5.74 2.59 -1.30
C ALA A 18 6.44 1.92 -2.48
N LEU A 19 7.40 2.59 -3.12
CA LEU A 19 8.21 2.00 -4.19
C LEU A 19 9.06 0.82 -3.69
N VAL A 20 9.68 0.97 -2.52
CA VAL A 20 10.48 -0.10 -1.90
C VAL A 20 9.59 -1.27 -1.51
N ALA A 21 8.43 -1.01 -0.91
CA ALA A 21 7.51 -2.05 -0.50
C ALA A 21 6.92 -2.82 -1.68
N LEU A 22 6.65 -2.17 -2.82
CA LEU A 22 6.24 -2.83 -4.06
C LEU A 22 7.29 -3.80 -4.62
N ARG A 23 8.56 -3.68 -4.21
CA ARG A 23 9.67 -4.56 -4.66
C ARG A 23 10.03 -5.64 -3.66
N HIS A 24 9.92 -5.35 -2.36
CA HIS A 24 10.45 -6.21 -1.30
C HIS A 24 9.39 -6.82 -0.40
N ASN A 25 8.17 -6.29 -0.40
CA ASN A 25 7.08 -6.82 0.40
C ASN A 25 6.17 -7.68 -0.49
N PRO A 26 6.15 -9.02 -0.31
CA PRO A 26 5.36 -9.92 -1.16
C PRO A 26 3.87 -9.57 -1.23
N ALA A 27 3.29 -9.10 -0.11
CA ALA A 27 1.87 -8.71 -0.08
C ALA A 27 1.59 -7.47 -0.94
N LEU A 28 2.48 -6.46 -0.89
CA LEU A 28 2.33 -5.26 -1.71
C LEU A 28 2.72 -5.51 -3.16
N GLN A 29 3.68 -6.40 -3.41
CA GLN A 29 4.05 -6.81 -4.76
C GLN A 29 2.85 -7.46 -5.46
N ALA A 30 2.23 -8.47 -4.85
CA ALA A 30 1.04 -9.13 -5.40
C ALA A 30 -0.11 -8.14 -5.64
N PHE A 31 -0.34 -7.23 -4.69
CA PHE A 31 -1.31 -6.14 -4.84
C PHE A 31 -0.99 -5.23 -6.04
N GLY A 32 0.27 -4.80 -6.17
CA GLY A 32 0.72 -3.94 -7.25
C GLY A 32 0.64 -4.62 -8.62
N GLU A 33 1.00 -5.90 -8.70
CA GLU A 33 0.89 -6.71 -9.90
C GLU A 33 -0.56 -6.88 -10.34
N ARG A 34 -1.49 -7.16 -9.42
CA ARG A 34 -2.93 -7.19 -9.71
C ARG A 34 -3.43 -5.87 -10.30
N LEU A 35 -3.05 -4.74 -9.69
CA LEU A 35 -3.47 -3.43 -10.20
C LEU A 35 -2.89 -3.14 -11.58
N ARG A 36 -1.63 -3.54 -11.84
CA ARG A 36 -1.02 -3.43 -13.18
C ARG A 36 -1.74 -4.31 -14.20
N ALA A 37 -2.11 -5.54 -13.82
CA ALA A 37 -2.88 -6.45 -14.67
C ALA A 37 -4.26 -5.88 -15.00
N ASN A 38 -4.88 -5.14 -14.08
CA ASN A 38 -6.13 -4.39 -14.30
C ASN A 38 -5.96 -3.14 -15.19
N GLY A 39 -4.76 -2.90 -15.75
CA GLY A 39 -4.50 -1.78 -16.67
C GLY A 39 -4.31 -0.42 -16.00
N LEU A 40 -4.13 -0.37 -14.67
CA LEU A 40 -3.92 0.91 -13.98
C LEU A 40 -2.55 1.50 -14.31
N ALA A 41 -2.53 2.82 -14.52
CA ALA A 41 -1.30 3.55 -14.77
C ALA A 41 -0.29 3.34 -13.61
N PRO A 42 1.03 3.22 -13.88
CA PRO A 42 2.03 2.93 -12.86
C PRO A 42 1.98 3.89 -11.65
N LYS A 43 1.70 5.17 -11.90
CA LYS A 43 1.56 6.19 -10.85
C LYS A 43 0.32 5.99 -9.96
N ALA A 44 -0.76 5.46 -10.54
CA ALA A 44 -1.97 5.11 -9.78
C ALA A 44 -1.70 3.90 -8.87
N VAL A 45 -0.94 2.92 -9.36
CA VAL A 45 -0.49 1.75 -8.57
C VAL A 45 0.34 2.20 -7.36
N VAL A 46 1.29 3.12 -7.56
CA VAL A 46 2.07 3.69 -6.44
C VAL A 46 1.16 4.42 -5.44
N GLY A 47 0.20 5.21 -5.93
CA GLY A 47 -0.77 5.88 -5.05
C GLY A 47 -1.61 4.91 -4.22
N ALA A 48 -2.08 3.82 -4.83
CA ALA A 48 -2.80 2.75 -4.13
C ALA A 48 -1.90 2.06 -3.10
N ALA A 49 -0.64 1.75 -3.46
CA ALA A 49 0.33 1.16 -2.56
C ALA A 49 0.65 2.07 -1.36
N MET A 50 0.78 3.40 -1.57
CA MET A 50 0.97 4.36 -0.48
C MET A 50 -0.20 4.33 0.52
N ARG A 51 -1.45 4.26 0.02
CA ARG A 51 -2.63 4.12 0.88
C ARG A 51 -2.54 2.83 1.68
N LYS A 52 -2.27 1.70 1.01
CA LYS A 52 -2.17 0.38 1.63
C LYS A 52 -1.09 0.33 2.71
N LEU A 53 0.08 0.91 2.43
CA LEU A 53 1.21 1.00 3.35
C LEU A 53 0.89 1.83 4.59
N ALA A 54 0.17 2.95 4.44
CA ALA A 54 -0.27 3.75 5.59
C ALA A 54 -1.23 2.96 6.50
N HIS A 55 -2.13 2.14 5.93
CA HIS A 55 -3.00 1.28 6.72
C HIS A 55 -2.24 0.19 7.46
N LEU A 56 -1.20 -0.39 6.85
CA LEU A 56 -0.36 -1.39 7.51
C LEU A 56 0.42 -0.77 8.68
N ILE A 57 1.04 0.39 8.49
CA ILE A 57 1.72 1.12 9.56
C ILE A 57 0.75 1.39 10.71
N PHE A 58 -0.45 1.90 10.39
CA PHE A 58 -1.46 2.17 11.40
C PHE A 58 -1.92 0.90 12.13
N GLY A 59 -2.08 -0.21 11.41
CA GLY A 59 -2.43 -1.50 11.99
C GLY A 59 -1.40 -2.02 12.98
N VAL A 60 -0.11 -1.94 12.63
CA VAL A 60 1.02 -2.33 13.50
C VAL A 60 1.06 -1.45 14.75
N VAL A 61 1.04 -0.12 14.57
CA VAL A 61 1.10 0.83 15.68
C VAL A 61 -0.09 0.69 16.63
N ARG A 62 -1.30 0.48 16.09
CA ARG A 62 -2.52 0.35 16.90
C ARG A 62 -2.61 -0.99 17.62
N SER A 63 -2.21 -2.07 16.97
CA SER A 63 -2.29 -3.43 17.56
C SER A 63 -1.14 -3.74 18.51
N GLY A 64 -0.01 -3.04 18.38
CA GLY A 64 1.22 -3.34 19.11
C GLY A 64 1.88 -4.65 18.69
N MET A 65 1.34 -5.34 17.67
CA MET A 65 1.88 -6.58 17.15
C MET A 65 2.88 -6.29 16.04
N PRO A 66 4.02 -7.01 15.98
CA PRO A 66 4.97 -6.89 14.88
C PRO A 66 4.31 -7.12 13.52
N PHE A 67 4.84 -6.47 12.49
CA PHE A 67 4.38 -6.68 11.12
C PHE A 67 4.64 -8.14 10.69
N ASP A 68 3.59 -8.82 10.23
CA ASP A 68 3.66 -10.14 9.63
C ASP A 68 3.21 -10.06 8.16
N ALA A 69 4.12 -10.42 7.25
CA ALA A 69 3.88 -10.40 5.81
C ALA A 69 2.80 -11.42 5.38
N GLN A 70 2.62 -12.53 6.10
CA GLN A 70 1.62 -13.55 5.80
C GLN A 70 0.21 -13.11 6.20
N MET A 71 0.05 -12.43 7.35
CA MET A 71 -1.24 -11.88 7.79
C MET A 71 -1.74 -10.74 6.89
N ALA A 72 -0.83 -10.02 6.24
CA ALA A 72 -1.16 -8.97 5.30
C ALA A 72 -1.77 -9.53 3.99
N MET A 73 -1.49 -10.75 3.56
CA MET A 73 -1.98 -11.24 2.26
C MET A 73 -3.52 -11.38 2.18
N PRO A 74 -4.20 -12.16 3.05
CA PRO A 74 -5.62 -12.50 2.83
C PRO A 74 -6.62 -11.37 3.17
N LYS A 75 -6.28 -10.44 4.08
CA LYS A 75 -7.18 -9.31 4.43
C LYS A 75 -7.11 -8.15 3.43
N LEU A 76 -6.04 -8.08 2.65
CA LEU A 76 -5.84 -7.00 1.68
C LEU A 76 -6.58 -7.26 0.35
N ASP A 77 -6.98 -8.50 0.10
CA ASP A 77 -7.68 -8.91 -1.12
C ASP A 77 -9.15 -8.50 -1.16
N VAL A 78 -9.81 -8.38 -0.01
CA VAL A 78 -11.27 -8.17 0.08
C VAL A 78 -11.66 -6.68 0.14
N GLN A 79 -10.75 -5.79 0.56
CA GLN A 79 -11.10 -4.39 0.89
C GLN A 79 -10.88 -3.37 -0.23
N ASP A 80 -10.16 -3.73 -1.29
CA ASP A 80 -9.95 -2.83 -2.43
C ASP A 80 -10.94 -3.18 -3.53
N GLY A 81 -12.17 -2.71 -3.36
CA GLY A 81 -13.16 -2.65 -4.43
C GLY A 81 -12.65 -1.75 -5.54
N ILE A 82 -12.01 -2.37 -6.53
CA ILE A 82 -11.94 -1.92 -7.92
C ILE A 82 -12.44 -3.09 -8.75
#